data_AF-A0A9P8FHF6-F1
#
_entry.id   AF-A0A9P8FHF6-F1
#
_cell.length_a   1.000
_cell.length_b   1.000
_cell.length_c   1.000
_cell.angle_alpha   90.00
_cell.angle_beta   90.00
_cell.angle_gamma   90.00
#
_symmetry.space_group_name_H-M   'P 1'
#
loop_
_entity.id
_entity.type
_entity.pdbx_description
1 polymer ?
#
loop_
_entity_poly.entity_id
_entity_poly.type
_entity_poly.pdbx_seq_one_letter_code
_entity_poly.pdbx_strand_id
1 'polypeptide(L)'
;MAAAIADRILNPASAPAPELSFLPYLKTAFPPFGFPNKHNRPTCAAYKNGHCPLGPACPDRHYTPPNERSGIGHLICKHYQRGLCKKGDQCEFAHTFDLRGERECKEFSRFGLCPQGDECASISISFHMPLC
;
A
#
# COMPACT_ATOMS: atom_id res chain seq x y z
N MET A 1 -25.33 14.82 -20.17
CA MET A 1 -25.62 15.80 -19.11
C MET A 1 -24.31 16.07 -18.39
N ALA A 2 -23.71 17.26 -18.57
CA ALA A 2 -22.45 17.58 -17.91
C ALA A 2 -22.69 17.68 -16.40
N ALA A 3 -21.96 16.92 -15.58
CA ALA A 3 -22.08 16.96 -14.13
C ALA A 3 -21.83 18.39 -13.64
N ALA A 4 -22.69 18.89 -12.73
CA ALA A 4 -22.56 20.23 -12.23
C ALA A 4 -21.22 20.38 -11.49
N ILE A 5 -20.61 21.57 -11.57
CA ILE A 5 -19.35 21.87 -10.89
C ILE A 5 -19.46 21.58 -9.38
N ALA A 6 -20.66 21.80 -8.81
CA ALA A 6 -21.00 21.47 -7.44
C ALA A 6 -20.88 19.96 -7.14
N ASP A 7 -21.32 19.07 -8.03
CA ASP A 7 -21.17 17.62 -7.85
C ASP A 7 -19.71 17.20 -7.81
N ARG A 8 -18.84 17.89 -8.57
CA ARG A 8 -17.38 17.63 -8.55
C ARG A 8 -16.72 18.10 -7.26
N ILE A 9 -17.26 19.12 -6.59
CA ILE A 9 -16.81 19.59 -5.28
C ILE A 9 -17.25 18.61 -4.19
N LEU A 10 -18.49 18.14 -4.25
CA LEU A 10 -19.05 17.21 -3.26
C LEU A 10 -18.50 15.79 -3.44
N ASN A 11 -18.22 15.36 -4.67
CA ASN A 11 -17.75 14.02 -5.02
C ASN A 11 -16.43 14.08 -5.82
N PRO A 12 -15.30 14.48 -5.21
CA PRO A 12 -14.04 14.68 -5.92
C PRO A 12 -13.49 13.40 -6.58
N ALA A 13 -13.81 12.22 -6.05
CA ALA A 13 -13.44 10.93 -6.64
C ALA A 13 -14.15 10.62 -7.97
N SER A 14 -15.28 11.28 -8.25
CA SER A 14 -16.03 11.13 -9.50
C SER A 14 -15.52 12.04 -10.62
N ALA A 15 -14.64 13.00 -10.29
CA ALA A 15 -14.10 13.91 -11.27
C ALA A 15 -13.12 13.19 -12.21
N PRO A 16 -13.11 13.53 -13.52
CA PRO A 16 -12.12 12.98 -14.44
C PRO A 16 -10.71 13.40 -14.02
N ALA A 17 -9.76 12.47 -14.15
CA ALA A 17 -8.36 12.73 -13.86
C ALA A 17 -7.84 13.85 -14.78
N PRO A 18 -7.16 14.88 -14.24
CA PRO A 18 -6.63 15.97 -15.05
C PRO A 18 -5.49 15.48 -15.94
N GLU A 19 -5.44 15.94 -17.18
CA GLU A 19 -4.33 15.69 -18.08
C GLU A 19 -3.21 16.69 -17.77
N LEU A 20 -2.13 16.20 -17.15
CA LEU A 20 -0.97 17.01 -16.81
C LEU A 20 0.15 16.73 -17.82
N SER A 21 0.87 17.77 -18.25
CA SER A 21 1.93 17.67 -19.27
C SER A 21 3.06 16.73 -18.88
N PHE A 22 3.25 16.47 -17.59
CA PHE A 22 4.26 15.57 -17.05
C PHE A 22 3.77 14.12 -16.86
N LEU A 23 2.49 13.81 -17.10
CA LEU A 23 1.97 12.44 -17.00
C LEU A 23 2.70 11.45 -17.93
N PRO A 24 3.06 11.79 -19.19
CA PRO A 24 3.82 10.88 -20.04
C PRO A 24 5.17 10.52 -19.42
N TYR A 25 5.86 11.50 -18.83
CA TYR A 25 7.14 11.28 -18.15
C TYR A 25 6.98 10.42 -16.90
N LEU A 26 5.95 10.67 -16.08
CA LEU A 26 5.74 9.85 -14.87
C LEU A 26 5.39 8.41 -15.19
N LYS A 27 4.60 8.16 -16.24
CA LYS A 27 4.27 6.80 -16.69
C LYS A 27 5.48 6.04 -17.20
N THR A 28 6.45 6.71 -17.81
CA THR A 28 7.68 6.07 -18.32
C THR A 28 8.74 5.92 -17.23
N ALA A 29 8.97 6.95 -16.40
CA ALA A 29 9.97 6.93 -15.33
C ALA A 29 9.53 6.06 -14.14
N PHE A 30 8.23 5.95 -13.89
CA PHE A 30 7.65 5.16 -12.81
C PHE A 30 6.55 4.27 -13.38
N PRO A 31 6.88 3.08 -13.91
CA PRO A 31 5.91 2.14 -14.46
C PRO A 31 4.68 1.84 -13.56
N PRO A 32 4.79 1.78 -12.22
CA PRO A 32 3.62 1.57 -11.36
C PRO A 32 2.75 2.82 -11.16
N PHE A 33 3.11 3.97 -11.72
CA PHE A 33 2.40 5.23 -11.55
C PHE A 33 1.02 5.18 -12.22
N GLY A 34 -0.01 5.54 -11.46
CA GLY A 34 -1.40 5.51 -11.91
C GLY A 34 -2.12 4.17 -11.68
N PHE A 35 -1.42 3.15 -11.16
CA PHE A 35 -2.11 1.94 -10.71
C PHE A 35 -2.85 2.15 -9.38
N PRO A 36 -3.97 1.45 -9.15
CA PRO A 36 -4.68 1.48 -7.87
C PRO A 36 -3.76 1.16 -6.69
N ASN A 37 -4.16 1.60 -5.49
CA ASN A 37 -3.42 1.33 -4.26
C ASN A 37 -3.05 -0.17 -4.16
N LYS A 38 -1.81 -0.48 -3.74
CA LYS A 38 -1.27 -1.84 -3.58
C LYS A 38 -2.23 -2.81 -2.88
N HIS A 39 -3.06 -2.32 -1.96
CA HIS A 39 -4.04 -3.13 -1.22
C HIS A 39 -5.30 -3.49 -2.01
N ASN A 40 -5.67 -2.67 -3.01
CA ASN A 40 -6.88 -2.87 -3.82
C ASN A 40 -6.59 -3.59 -5.14
N ARG A 41 -5.34 -4.02 -5.38
CA ARG A 41 -4.95 -4.73 -6.61
C ARG A 41 -4.90 -6.23 -6.37
N PRO A 42 -5.49 -7.05 -7.26
CA PRO A 42 -5.37 -8.49 -7.16
C PRO A 42 -3.89 -8.92 -7.27
N THR A 43 -3.56 -10.08 -6.71
CA THR A 43 -2.20 -10.61 -6.79
C THR A 43 -1.97 -11.25 -8.16
N CYS A 44 -0.85 -10.93 -8.80
CA CYS A 44 -0.53 -11.41 -10.14
C CYS A 44 -0.37 -12.95 -10.14
N ALA A 45 -1.16 -13.64 -10.95
CA ALA A 45 -1.08 -15.10 -11.07
C ALA A 45 0.23 -15.57 -11.73
N ALA A 46 0.71 -14.85 -12.76
CA ALA A 46 1.96 -15.18 -13.43
C ALA A 46 3.17 -15.03 -12.49
N TYR A 47 3.20 -13.95 -11.72
CA TYR A 47 4.24 -13.73 -10.72
C TYR A 47 4.18 -14.76 -9.58
N LYS A 48 2.97 -15.17 -9.18
CA LYS A 48 2.79 -16.25 -8.20
C LYS A 48 3.42 -17.57 -8.67
N ASN A 49 3.50 -17.80 -9.98
CA ASN A 49 4.16 -18.96 -10.59
C ASN A 49 5.67 -18.75 -10.81
N GLY A 50 6.25 -17.65 -10.33
CA GLY A 50 7.69 -17.39 -10.30
C GLY A 50 8.18 -16.30 -11.26
N HIS A 51 7.47 -16.00 -12.35
CA HIS A 51 7.88 -14.95 -13.28
C HIS A 51 6.71 -14.27 -13.98
N CYS A 52 6.71 -12.94 -14.00
CA CYS A 52 5.73 -12.15 -14.73
C CYS A 52 6.41 -11.44 -15.92
N PRO A 53 5.96 -11.67 -17.16
CA PRO A 53 6.56 -11.08 -18.36
C PRO A 53 6.36 -9.55 -18.44
N LEU A 54 5.39 -9.02 -17.70
CA LEU A 54 5.14 -7.57 -17.60
C LEU A 54 6.09 -6.87 -16.61
N GLY A 55 6.83 -7.63 -15.80
CA GLY A 55 7.80 -7.10 -14.85
C GLY A 55 7.21 -5.96 -13.96
N PRO A 56 7.92 -4.83 -13.79
CA PRO A 56 7.47 -3.73 -12.93
C PRO A 56 6.26 -2.95 -13.50
N ALA A 57 5.92 -3.16 -14.77
CA ALA A 57 4.74 -2.57 -15.41
C ALA A 57 3.48 -3.45 -15.22
N CYS A 58 3.56 -4.53 -14.45
CA CYS A 58 2.40 -5.37 -14.18
C CYS A 58 1.32 -4.56 -13.42
N PRO A 59 0.08 -4.53 -13.91
CA PRO A 59 -1.01 -3.87 -13.21
C PRO A 59 -1.36 -4.60 -11.92
N ASP A 60 -1.07 -5.89 -11.80
CA ASP A 60 -1.35 -6.69 -10.62
C ASP A 60 -0.22 -6.63 -9.59
N ARG A 61 -0.53 -6.93 -8.33
CA ARG A 61 0.46 -6.91 -7.25
C ARG A 61 1.38 -8.14 -7.34
N HIS A 62 2.68 -7.90 -7.42
CA HIS A 62 3.71 -8.92 -7.20
C HIS A 62 3.95 -9.08 -5.69
N TYR A 63 3.38 -10.13 -5.09
CA TYR A 63 3.59 -10.43 -3.67
C TYR A 63 4.82 -11.31 -3.51
N THR A 64 5.83 -10.81 -2.80
CA THR A 64 6.93 -11.65 -2.29
C THR A 64 6.54 -12.20 -0.92
N PRO A 65 6.45 -13.53 -0.77
CA PRO A 65 6.02 -14.12 0.48
C PRO A 65 7.07 -13.88 1.59
N PRO A 66 6.66 -13.77 2.86
CA PRO A 66 7.54 -13.36 3.96
C PRO A 66 8.72 -14.31 4.21
N ASN A 67 8.58 -15.58 3.83
CA ASN A 67 9.60 -16.62 3.92
C ASN A 67 10.71 -16.49 2.86
N GLU A 68 10.39 -15.93 1.68
CA GLU A 68 11.35 -15.62 0.61
C GLU A 68 11.87 -14.17 0.68
N ARG A 69 11.35 -13.37 1.62
CA ARG A 69 12.08 -12.19 2.13
C ARG A 69 13.21 -12.67 3.02
N SER A 70 14.15 -13.41 2.44
CA SER A 70 15.43 -13.71 3.05
C SER A 70 16.21 -12.39 3.14
N GLY A 71 15.86 -11.56 4.13
CA GLY A 71 16.42 -10.23 4.30
C GLY A 71 15.72 -9.38 5.36
N ILE A 72 16.47 -8.41 5.87
CA ILE A 72 16.07 -7.38 6.84
C ILE A 72 14.96 -6.46 6.29
N GLY A 73 14.53 -6.64 5.03
CA GLY A 73 13.53 -5.84 4.32
C GLY A 73 12.09 -5.90 4.84
N HIS A 74 11.83 -6.57 5.98
CA HIS A 74 10.59 -6.42 6.75
C HIS A 74 10.71 -5.37 7.88
N LEU A 75 11.94 -5.00 8.27
CA LEU A 75 12.21 -3.94 9.23
C LEU A 75 12.32 -2.60 8.51
N ILE A 76 11.55 -1.62 8.98
CA ILE A 76 11.56 -0.26 8.43
C ILE A 76 12.93 0.37 8.69
N CYS A 77 13.51 1.00 7.67
CA CYS A 77 14.77 1.71 7.79
C CYS A 77 14.64 2.93 8.71
N LYS A 78 15.33 2.92 9.86
CA LYS A 78 15.33 4.05 10.81
C LYS A 78 15.79 5.39 10.22
N HIS A 79 16.68 5.34 9.22
CA HIS A 79 17.18 6.55 8.55
C HIS A 79 16.21 7.06 7.49
N TYR A 80 15.49 6.15 6.83
CA TYR A 80 14.46 6.51 5.84
C TYR A 80 13.29 7.23 6.51
N GLN A 81 12.89 6.78 7.70
CA GLN A 81 11.85 7.45 8.51
C GLN A 81 12.17 8.92 8.78
N ARG A 82 13.45 9.29 8.82
CA ARG A 82 13.93 10.66 9.04
C ARG A 82 14.29 11.40 7.74
N GLY A 83 14.12 10.75 6.57
CA GLY A 83 14.53 11.30 5.27
C GLY A 83 16.05 11.34 5.05
N LEU A 84 16.83 10.62 5.85
CA LEU A 84 18.31 10.67 5.84
C LEU A 84 18.96 9.42 5.24
N CYS A 85 18.17 8.50 4.67
CA CYS A 85 18.73 7.28 4.09
C CYS A 85 19.45 7.58 2.78
N LYS A 86 20.79 7.45 2.78
CA LYS A 86 21.63 7.62 1.59
C LYS A 86 21.64 6.41 0.66
N LYS A 87 21.20 5.24 1.13
CA LYS A 87 21.23 3.98 0.37
C LYS A 87 20.11 3.87 -0.68
N GLY A 88 19.10 4.74 -0.64
CA GLY A 88 18.00 4.73 -1.62
C GLY A 88 17.36 3.34 -1.76
N ASP A 89 17.10 2.92 -3.00
CA ASP A 89 16.51 1.61 -3.30
C ASP A 89 17.43 0.42 -3.03
N GLN A 90 18.73 0.66 -2.81
CA GLN A 90 19.70 -0.36 -2.41
C GLN A 90 19.74 -0.56 -0.88
N CYS A 91 18.81 0.05 -0.13
CA CYS A 91 18.73 -0.16 1.30
C CYS A 91 18.21 -1.56 1.62
N GLU A 92 18.91 -2.27 2.51
CA GLU A 92 18.54 -3.62 2.97
C GLU A 92 17.30 -3.61 3.89
N PHE A 93 16.85 -2.42 4.30
CA PHE A 93 15.71 -2.17 5.18
C PHE A 93 14.55 -1.56 4.38
N ALA A 94 13.32 -1.79 4.82
CA ALA A 94 12.14 -1.32 4.11
C ALA A 94 12.04 0.22 4.08
N HIS A 95 11.84 0.77 2.89
CA HIS A 95 11.50 2.17 2.65
C HIS A 95 9.99 2.36 2.52
N THR A 96 9.25 1.91 3.53
CA THR A 96 7.79 2.07 3.61
C THR A 96 7.44 2.76 4.93
N PHE A 97 6.52 3.73 4.86
CA PHE A 97 5.96 4.39 6.05
C PHE A 97 4.75 3.63 6.62
N ASP A 98 4.69 2.32 6.40
CA ASP A 98 3.55 1.50 6.82
C ASP A 98 3.64 1.23 8.33
N LEU A 99 3.41 2.26 9.14
CA LEU A 99 3.34 2.18 10.61
C LEU A 99 2.11 1.40 11.08
N ARG A 100 1.14 1.16 10.18
CA ARG A 100 -0.10 0.41 10.41
C ARG A 100 -0.16 -0.93 9.67
N GLY A 101 0.89 -1.30 8.96
CA GLY A 101 0.92 -2.51 8.14
C GLY A 101 0.87 -3.77 8.99
N GLU A 102 -0.31 -4.37 9.06
CA GLU A 102 -0.55 -5.79 9.36
C GLU A 102 0.05 -6.27 10.68
N ARG A 103 -0.11 -5.50 11.77
CA ARG A 103 0.00 -6.08 13.11
C ARG A 103 -1.37 -6.03 13.75
N GLU A 104 -2.03 -7.18 13.78
CA GLU A 104 -3.13 -7.40 14.71
C GLU A 104 -2.64 -7.10 16.13
N CYS A 105 -3.46 -6.40 16.91
CA CYS A 105 -3.14 -6.20 18.32
C CYS A 105 -3.17 -7.57 19.01
N LYS A 106 -2.02 -8.06 19.51
CA LYS A 106 -1.93 -9.37 20.17
C LYS A 106 -2.87 -9.48 21.37
N GLU A 107 -2.99 -8.42 22.16
CA GLU A 107 -3.89 -8.37 23.32
C GLU A 107 -5.36 -8.40 22.90
N PHE A 108 -5.73 -7.65 21.85
CA PHE A 108 -7.09 -7.64 21.33
C PHE A 108 -7.46 -8.96 20.63
N SER A 109 -6.55 -9.54 19.86
CA SER A 109 -6.75 -10.84 19.20
C SER A 109 -6.90 -11.98 20.21
N ARG A 110 -6.22 -11.90 21.36
CA ARG A 110 -6.26 -12.92 22.41
C ARG A 110 -7.39 -12.73 23.43
N PHE A 111 -7.68 -11.49 23.81
CA PHE A 111 -8.57 -11.18 24.94
C PHE A 111 -9.80 -10.35 24.53
N GLY A 112 -9.89 -9.88 23.29
CA GLY A 112 -10.97 -9.02 22.81
C GLY A 112 -10.94 -7.59 23.35
N LEU A 113 -9.91 -7.21 24.11
CA LEU A 113 -9.81 -5.92 24.80
C LEU A 113 -8.37 -5.38 24.68
N CYS A 114 -8.17 -4.15 24.18
CA CYS A 114 -6.87 -3.46 24.20
C CYS A 114 -6.92 -2.41 25.33
N PRO A 115 -6.10 -2.50 26.39
CA PRO A 115 -6.09 -1.52 27.49
C PRO A 115 -5.66 -0.11 27.04
N GLN A 116 -5.10 -0.01 25.84
CA GLN A 116 -4.61 1.22 25.22
C GLN A 116 -5.62 1.77 24.16
N GLY A 117 -6.79 1.14 24.04
CA GLY A 117 -7.97 1.63 23.32
C GLY A 117 -7.72 2.00 21.85
N ASP A 118 -8.18 3.18 21.46
CA ASP A 118 -8.15 3.70 20.09
C ASP A 118 -6.76 4.23 19.69
N GLU A 119 -5.87 4.40 20.66
CA GLU A 119 -4.48 4.83 20.49
C GLU A 119 -3.53 3.63 20.26
N CYS A 120 -4.06 2.40 20.25
CA CYS A 120 -3.28 1.20 19.92
C CYS A 120 -2.72 1.32 18.49
N ALA A 121 -1.39 1.35 18.36
CA ALA A 121 -0.69 1.51 17.07
C ALA A 121 -0.95 0.35 16.07
N SER A 122 -1.46 -0.77 16.56
CA SER A 122 -1.94 -1.93 15.81
C SER A 122 -3.43 -1.80 15.47
N ILE A 123 -3.80 -2.06 14.22
CA ILE A 123 -5.19 -1.93 13.77
C ILE A 123 -6.08 -2.96 14.50
N SER A 124 -7.21 -2.52 15.04
CA SER A 124 -8.30 -3.40 15.45
C SER A 124 -8.98 -3.91 14.18
N ILE A 125 -8.66 -5.14 13.76
CA ILE A 125 -9.34 -5.75 12.62
C ILE A 125 -10.67 -6.32 13.11
N SER A 126 -11.66 -5.45 13.31
CA SER A 126 -13.04 -5.87 13.50
C SER A 126 -13.62 -6.29 12.14
N PHE A 127 -13.22 -7.46 11.64
CA PHE A 127 -13.98 -8.08 10.55
C PHE A 127 -15.17 -8.81 11.17
N HIS A 128 -16.35 -8.29 10.83
CA HIS A 128 -17.67 -8.88 11.06
C HIS A 128 -18.15 -8.95 12.52
N MET A 129 -18.68 -7.82 12.99
CA MET A 129 -19.95 -7.88 13.70
C MET A 129 -21.00 -8.41 12.71
N PRO A 130 -21.61 -9.60 12.88
CA PRO A 130 -22.90 -9.83 12.25
C PRO A 130 -23.86 -8.90 12.97
N LEU A 131 -24.35 -7.88 12.25
CA LEU A 131 -25.59 -7.21 12.60
C LEU A 131 -26.64 -8.30 12.82
N CYS A 132 -27.21 -8.33 14.03
CA CYS A 132 -28.55 -8.85 14.23
C CYS A 132 -29.55 -7.81 13.72
#